data_AF-A0A0Q5IMJ5-F1
#
_entry.id   AF-A0A0Q5IMJ5-F1
#
_cell.length_a   1.000
_cell.length_b   1.000
_cell.length_c   1.000
_cell.angle_alpha   90.00
_cell.angle_beta   90.00
_cell.angle_gamma   90.00
#
_symmetry.space_group_name_H-M   'P 1'
#
loop_
_entity.id
_entity.type
_entity.pdbx_description
1 polymer ?
#
loop_
_entity_poly.entity_id
_entity_poly.type
_entity_poly.pdbx_seq_one_letter_code
_entity_poly.pdbx_strand_id
1 'polypeptide(L)'
;MSTLPHRRADAVVTVLGADGRPLADADVVVAQERHAFLFGNIGFDFIALANQEGEAAELPAFGGATAASATGLADLWLDVFNSATLPFYWGGFERVRGRPDTARLLTAARWFADRGVAVKGHPLAWHTVGAPWLLDLSTDEIADVQDARIRREVADFAGVVDTWDVINEVVIMPVFDKEPNGLTRLAWERGRIPTIRLAFDAARQTNPSATLLLNDFDMSTAYECLIEGVLEAGVQLDAIGLQSHMHQGYWGEEKTLAILDRFARFGLPLHLTETTLLSGDLMPPHIEDLNDHRVSSWPSTLEGETRQGDELERHYRTLLGHPAVQAATYWGITDEGAWLGAPAGLVRVDGTPKPAYDALRRLVKDEWWLAPTTLRTSSDGRVPVSGFLGTYSVAGTPFELAHDGEVVVRLEG
;
A
#
# COMPACT_ATOMS: atom_id res chain seq x y z
N MET A 1 2.47 -25.80 -7.47
CA MET A 1 2.53 -24.33 -7.52
C MET A 1 1.98 -23.89 -8.88
N SER A 2 0.99 -22.99 -8.90
CA SER A 2 0.57 -22.30 -10.13
C SER A 2 1.80 -21.61 -10.75
N THR A 3 1.97 -21.68 -12.07
CA THR A 3 3.19 -21.23 -12.76
C THR A 3 3.35 -19.70 -12.77
N LEU A 4 2.36 -18.92 -12.29
CA LEU A 4 2.33 -17.45 -12.20
C LEU A 4 3.09 -16.74 -13.35
N PRO A 5 2.80 -17.04 -14.63
CA PRO A 5 3.60 -16.54 -15.75
C PRO A 5 3.58 -15.02 -15.86
N HIS A 6 2.51 -14.35 -15.42
CA HIS A 6 2.40 -12.89 -15.37
C HIS A 6 3.22 -12.23 -14.24
N ARG A 7 3.86 -13.02 -13.38
CA ARG A 7 4.71 -12.55 -12.28
C ARG A 7 6.17 -12.97 -12.42
N ARG A 8 6.52 -13.67 -13.51
CA ARG A 8 7.84 -14.26 -13.69
C ARG A 8 8.38 -13.94 -15.07
N ALA A 9 9.69 -13.98 -15.20
CA ALA A 9 10.36 -13.89 -16.49
C ALA A 9 11.64 -14.72 -16.49
N ASP A 10 12.06 -15.10 -17.70
CA ASP A 10 13.31 -15.76 -17.99
C ASP A 10 14.21 -14.84 -18.84
N ALA A 11 15.38 -14.48 -18.30
CA ALA A 11 16.34 -13.63 -19.00
C ALA A 11 17.71 -14.31 -19.14
N VAL A 12 18.41 -14.00 -20.23
CA VAL A 12 19.84 -14.29 -20.34
C VAL A 12 20.63 -13.03 -20.03
N VAL A 13 21.36 -13.05 -18.92
CA VAL A 13 22.19 -11.93 -18.47
C VAL A 13 23.60 -12.10 -19.04
N THR A 14 24.05 -11.13 -19.82
CA THR A 14 25.44 -11.03 -20.29
C THR A 14 26.21 -10.17 -19.30
N VAL A 15 27.16 -10.78 -18.60
CA VAL A 15 28.01 -10.12 -17.60
C VAL A 15 29.31 -9.70 -18.26
N LEU A 16 29.58 -8.39 -18.24
CA LEU A 16 30.81 -7.81 -18.72
C LEU A 16 31.67 -7.38 -17.53
N GLY A 17 32.98 -7.62 -17.61
CA GLY A 17 33.94 -7.04 -16.67
C GLY A 17 34.04 -5.52 -16.82
N ALA A 18 34.76 -4.87 -15.91
CA ALA A 18 35.00 -3.43 -15.95
C ALA A 18 35.70 -2.96 -17.24
N ASP A 19 36.45 -3.85 -17.90
CA ASP A 19 37.08 -3.62 -19.20
C ASP A 19 36.12 -3.73 -20.40
N GLY A 20 34.84 -4.02 -20.14
CA GLY A 20 33.79 -4.18 -21.14
C GLY A 20 33.83 -5.51 -21.89
N ARG A 21 34.72 -6.45 -21.52
CA ARG A 21 34.78 -7.79 -22.12
C ARG A 21 33.85 -8.76 -21.39
N PRO A 22 33.34 -9.81 -22.07
CA PRO A 22 32.58 -10.84 -21.41
C PRO A 22 33.36 -11.47 -20.25
N LEU A 23 32.72 -11.56 -19.09
CA LEU A 23 33.28 -12.26 -17.93
C LEU A 23 33.10 -13.76 -18.14
N ALA A 24 33.99 -14.37 -18.93
CA ALA A 24 33.91 -15.76 -19.33
C ALA A 24 34.22 -16.75 -18.19
N ASP A 25 33.47 -17.85 -18.12
CA ASP A 25 33.73 -19.01 -17.25
C ASP A 25 34.00 -18.63 -15.77
N ALA A 26 33.24 -17.67 -15.25
CA ALA A 26 33.38 -17.14 -13.90
C ALA A 26 32.15 -17.47 -13.05
N ASP A 27 32.38 -17.68 -11.76
CA ASP A 27 31.29 -17.82 -10.80
C ASP A 27 30.81 -16.40 -10.41
N VAL A 28 29.52 -16.16 -10.57
CA VAL A 28 28.84 -14.91 -10.22
C VAL A 28 27.67 -15.22 -9.29
N VAL A 29 27.44 -14.35 -8.30
CA VAL A 29 26.25 -14.45 -7.44
C VAL A 29 25.15 -13.60 -8.05
N VAL A 30 24.00 -14.20 -8.32
CA VAL A 30 22.77 -13.50 -8.71
C VAL A 30 21.81 -13.54 -7.54
N ALA A 31 21.25 -12.39 -7.16
CA ALA A 31 20.28 -12.27 -6.08
C ALA A 31 19.12 -11.37 -6.51
N GLN A 32 17.90 -11.70 -6.09
CA GLN A 32 16.80 -10.74 -6.16
C GLN A 32 16.97 -9.71 -5.04
N GLU A 33 16.70 -8.44 -5.35
CA GLU A 33 16.85 -7.31 -4.43
C GLU A 33 15.50 -6.72 -4.03
N ARG A 34 14.55 -6.65 -4.97
CA ARG A 34 13.17 -6.20 -4.74
C ARG A 34 12.19 -6.87 -5.70
N HIS A 35 10.95 -7.01 -5.24
CA HIS A 35 9.81 -7.39 -6.10
C HIS A 35 9.31 -6.19 -6.90
N ALA A 36 8.82 -6.45 -8.12
CA ALA A 36 8.00 -5.49 -8.86
C ALA A 36 6.56 -5.41 -8.30
N PHE A 37 6.02 -6.54 -7.79
CA PHE A 37 4.74 -6.54 -7.08
C PHE A 37 4.89 -5.77 -5.75
N LEU A 38 3.94 -4.91 -5.44
CA LEU A 38 3.99 -4.08 -4.24
C LEU A 38 3.36 -4.82 -3.06
N PHE A 39 4.21 -5.37 -2.20
CA PHE A 39 3.85 -5.85 -0.88
C PHE A 39 3.90 -4.66 0.08
N GLY A 40 2.72 -4.12 0.39
CA GLY A 40 2.58 -2.89 1.15
C GLY A 40 2.19 -3.10 2.62
N ASN A 41 2.50 -2.12 3.44
CA ASN A 41 1.92 -1.95 4.77
C ASN A 41 1.81 -0.45 5.10
N ILE A 42 1.03 -0.07 6.11
CA ILE A 42 1.06 1.31 6.61
C ILE A 42 2.44 1.63 7.19
N GLY A 43 2.89 2.87 6.98
CA GLY A 43 4.12 3.42 7.53
C GLY A 43 3.90 4.28 8.77
N PHE A 44 2.69 4.25 9.34
CA PHE A 44 2.20 5.23 10.31
C PHE A 44 3.02 5.19 11.61
N ASP A 45 3.34 3.98 12.07
CA ASP A 45 4.10 3.70 13.28
C ASP A 45 5.55 4.22 13.23
N PHE A 46 6.07 4.51 12.04
CA PHE A 46 7.47 4.91 11.84
C PHE A 46 7.66 6.42 11.67
N ILE A 47 6.58 7.22 11.67
CA ILE A 47 6.68 8.67 11.49
C ILE A 47 7.52 9.30 12.61
N ALA A 48 7.24 8.95 13.87
CA ALA A 48 8.01 9.45 15.02
C ALA A 48 9.48 8.98 14.96
N LEU A 49 9.70 7.70 14.63
CA LEU A 49 11.04 7.12 14.48
C LEU A 49 11.86 7.85 13.40
N ALA A 50 11.27 8.08 12.23
CA ALA A 50 11.92 8.78 11.12
C ALA A 50 12.29 10.23 11.47
N ASN A 51 11.47 10.88 12.30
CA ASN A 51 11.69 12.25 12.76
C ASN A 51 12.52 12.34 14.05
N GLN A 52 12.99 11.20 14.59
CA GLN A 52 13.74 11.13 15.85
C GLN A 52 12.99 11.74 17.04
N GLU A 53 11.67 11.55 17.07
CA GLU A 53 10.81 12.02 18.14
C GLU A 53 10.85 11.05 19.35
N GLY A 54 10.71 11.57 20.57
CA GLY A 54 10.68 10.77 21.79
C GLY A 54 9.29 10.19 22.10
N GLU A 55 9.12 9.54 23.25
CA GLU A 55 7.85 8.88 23.65
C GLU A 55 6.65 9.82 23.83
N ALA A 56 6.88 11.13 23.92
CA ALA A 56 5.83 12.14 23.96
C ALA A 56 5.37 12.58 22.54
N ALA A 57 5.83 11.90 21.48
CA ALA A 57 5.42 12.17 20.12
C ALA A 57 3.90 12.00 19.97
N GLU A 58 3.31 12.89 19.17
CA GLU A 58 1.91 12.72 18.80
C GLU A 58 1.77 11.53 17.84
N LEU A 59 0.92 10.59 18.26
CA LEU A 59 0.58 9.43 17.44
C LEU A 59 -0.38 9.83 16.32
N PRO A 60 -0.27 9.20 15.15
CA PRO A 60 -1.24 9.36 14.07
C PRO A 60 -2.65 8.93 14.51
N ALA A 61 -3.67 9.33 13.74
CA ALA A 61 -5.06 8.97 14.03
C ALA A 61 -5.31 7.45 13.97
N PHE A 62 -4.54 6.74 13.15
CA PHE A 62 -4.47 5.29 13.08
C PHE A 62 -3.01 4.84 13.14
N GLY A 63 -2.74 3.65 13.67
CA GLY A 63 -1.40 3.27 14.11
C GLY A 63 -1.10 3.85 15.49
N GLY A 64 0.00 3.45 16.11
CA GLY A 64 0.27 3.87 17.47
C GLY A 64 1.38 3.15 18.20
N ALA A 65 2.26 2.44 17.49
CA ALA A 65 3.46 1.91 18.12
C ALA A 65 4.28 3.07 18.70
N THR A 66 4.76 2.90 19.94
CA THR A 66 5.69 3.89 20.52
C THR A 66 6.99 3.93 19.73
N ALA A 67 7.75 5.04 19.80
CA ALA A 67 9.07 5.12 19.15
C ALA A 67 10.03 3.98 19.59
N ALA A 68 9.90 3.52 20.85
CA ALA A 68 10.65 2.40 21.38
C ALA A 68 10.26 1.08 20.69
N SER A 69 8.96 0.79 20.58
CA SER A 69 8.45 -0.37 19.84
C SER A 69 8.80 -0.30 18.34
N ALA A 70 8.70 0.88 17.74
CA ALA A 70 8.90 1.12 16.32
C ALA A 70 10.31 0.74 15.83
N THR A 71 11.33 0.86 16.68
CA THR A 71 12.71 0.46 16.32
C THR A 71 12.79 -1.04 16.04
N GLY A 72 12.19 -1.87 16.91
CA GLY A 72 12.16 -3.34 16.69
C GLY A 72 11.24 -3.74 15.53
N LEU A 73 10.14 -3.00 15.33
CA LEU A 73 9.21 -3.24 14.22
C LEU A 73 9.81 -2.87 12.87
N ALA A 74 10.74 -1.91 12.79
CA ALA A 74 11.29 -1.42 11.53
C ALA A 74 12.03 -2.53 10.75
N ASP A 75 12.81 -3.37 11.45
CA ASP A 75 13.53 -4.47 10.83
C ASP A 75 12.56 -5.53 10.29
N LEU A 76 11.53 -5.89 11.07
CA LEU A 76 10.48 -6.82 10.64
C LEU A 76 9.69 -6.25 9.44
N TRP A 77 9.41 -4.96 9.46
CA TRP A 77 8.68 -4.28 8.40
C TRP A 77 9.51 -4.29 7.08
N LEU A 78 10.77 -3.86 7.15
CA LEU A 78 11.66 -3.77 5.98
C LEU A 78 12.09 -5.14 5.43
N ASP A 79 12.01 -6.19 6.23
CA ASP A 79 12.24 -7.56 5.80
C ASP A 79 11.13 -8.09 4.88
N VAL A 80 9.91 -7.54 4.92
CA VAL A 80 8.78 -8.05 4.15
C VAL A 80 8.26 -7.06 3.12
N PHE A 81 8.11 -5.79 3.48
CA PHE A 81 7.37 -4.82 2.69
C PHE A 81 8.29 -3.95 1.83
N ASN A 82 7.89 -3.74 0.57
CA ASN A 82 8.55 -2.84 -0.38
C ASN A 82 7.69 -1.61 -0.73
N SER A 83 6.53 -1.44 -0.09
CA SER A 83 5.70 -0.24 -0.22
C SER A 83 5.12 0.23 1.11
N ALA A 84 5.09 1.54 1.34
CA ALA A 84 4.57 2.17 2.55
C ALA A 84 3.42 3.11 2.22
N THR A 85 2.30 2.98 2.92
CA THR A 85 1.22 3.97 2.89
C THR A 85 1.40 4.97 4.03
N LEU A 86 1.37 6.27 3.74
CA LEU A 86 1.51 7.36 4.73
C LEU A 86 0.21 8.16 4.89
N PRO A 87 -0.11 8.66 6.11
CA PRO A 87 -1.41 9.23 6.42
C PRO A 87 -1.46 10.73 6.10
N PHE A 88 -2.36 11.10 5.20
CA PHE A 88 -2.72 12.48 4.82
C PHE A 88 -4.11 12.86 5.36
N TYR A 89 -4.53 12.27 6.48
CA TYR A 89 -5.82 12.57 7.10
C TYR A 89 -5.90 14.06 7.47
N TRP A 90 -6.83 14.79 6.84
CA TRP A 90 -6.79 16.25 6.82
C TRP A 90 -6.83 16.87 8.22
N GLY A 91 -7.67 16.37 9.11
CA GLY A 91 -7.80 16.87 10.47
C GLY A 91 -6.52 16.73 11.29
N GLY A 92 -5.74 15.67 11.07
CA GLY A 92 -4.44 15.47 11.71
C GLY A 92 -3.31 16.23 11.00
N PHE A 93 -3.28 16.15 9.67
CA PHE A 93 -2.23 16.72 8.83
C PHE A 93 -2.27 18.26 8.79
N GLU A 94 -3.44 18.89 8.82
CA GLU A 94 -3.62 20.35 8.77
C GLU A 94 -4.66 20.80 9.82
N ARG A 95 -4.32 20.57 11.10
CA ARG A 95 -5.16 20.97 12.25
C ARG A 95 -5.54 22.45 12.22
N VAL A 96 -4.59 23.29 11.82
CA VAL A 96 -4.77 24.72 11.64
C VAL A 96 -4.68 25.03 10.16
N ARG A 97 -5.73 25.64 9.60
CA ARG A 97 -5.78 26.04 8.18
C ARG A 97 -4.51 26.79 7.77
N GLY A 98 -3.87 26.34 6.69
CA GLY A 98 -2.64 26.90 6.15
C GLY A 98 -1.37 26.48 6.89
N ARG A 99 -1.44 25.52 7.82
CA ARG A 99 -0.28 24.99 8.56
C ARG A 99 -0.26 23.46 8.52
N PRO A 100 -0.05 22.86 7.33
CA PRO A 100 0.09 21.41 7.20
C PRO A 100 1.40 20.92 7.85
N ASP A 101 1.39 19.69 8.33
CA ASP A 101 2.55 19.00 8.89
C ASP A 101 3.45 18.36 7.80
N THR A 102 3.62 19.09 6.69
CA THR A 102 4.32 18.65 5.49
C THR A 102 5.75 18.20 5.81
N ALA A 103 6.49 18.97 6.61
CA ALA A 103 7.89 18.69 6.89
C ALA A 103 8.09 17.36 7.63
N ARG A 104 7.25 17.07 8.64
CA ARG A 104 7.32 15.85 9.42
C ARG A 104 7.01 14.62 8.56
N LEU A 105 5.95 14.71 7.76
CA LEU A 105 5.53 13.61 6.91
C LEU A 105 6.49 13.38 5.73
N LEU A 106 7.07 14.43 5.16
CA LEU A 106 8.08 14.32 4.10
C LEU A 106 9.37 13.67 4.60
N THR A 107 9.78 13.96 5.85
CA THR A 107 10.89 13.24 6.50
C THR A 107 10.61 11.75 6.60
N ALA A 108 9.41 11.36 7.01
CA ALA A 108 9.01 9.95 7.05
C ALA A 108 8.97 9.33 5.65
N ALA A 109 8.44 10.03 4.66
CA ALA A 109 8.41 9.57 3.26
C ALA A 109 9.84 9.31 2.73
N ARG A 110 10.78 10.23 2.99
CA ARG A 110 12.19 10.05 2.62
C ARG A 110 12.85 8.89 3.37
N TRP A 111 12.52 8.68 4.64
CA TRP A 111 13.05 7.54 5.40
C TRP A 111 12.74 6.20 4.72
N PHE A 112 11.52 6.05 4.17
CA PHE A 112 11.14 4.89 3.35
C PHE A 112 11.83 4.90 1.98
N ALA A 113 11.75 6.02 1.25
CA ALA A 113 12.29 6.12 -0.11
C ALA A 113 13.81 5.86 -0.17
N ASP A 114 14.58 6.36 0.80
CA ASP A 114 16.03 6.15 0.92
C ASP A 114 16.39 4.68 1.17
N ARG A 115 15.42 3.86 1.59
CA ARG A 115 15.54 2.40 1.77
C ARG A 115 14.99 1.61 0.58
N GLY A 116 14.65 2.29 -0.52
CA GLY A 116 14.10 1.69 -1.73
C GLY A 116 12.65 1.23 -1.59
N VAL A 117 11.90 1.78 -0.64
CA VAL A 117 10.48 1.51 -0.43
C VAL A 117 9.65 2.52 -1.23
N ALA A 118 8.69 2.02 -2.02
CA ALA A 118 7.75 2.87 -2.75
C ALA A 118 6.73 3.50 -1.79
N VAL A 119 6.55 4.82 -1.83
CA VAL A 119 5.67 5.52 -0.88
C VAL A 119 4.36 5.94 -1.55
N LYS A 120 3.26 5.65 -0.86
CA LYS A 120 1.88 5.98 -1.23
C LYS A 120 1.29 6.95 -0.22
N GLY A 121 0.56 7.97 -0.69
CA GLY A 121 -0.20 8.89 0.18
C GLY A 121 -1.67 8.48 0.29
N HIS A 122 -2.20 8.48 1.51
CA HIS A 122 -3.57 8.09 1.80
C HIS A 122 -4.24 9.01 2.85
N PRO A 123 -5.39 9.64 2.55
CA PRO A 123 -5.84 10.04 1.22
C PRO A 123 -5.82 11.57 1.07
N LEU A 124 -5.89 12.04 -0.18
CA LEU A 124 -5.94 13.46 -0.51
C LEU A 124 -7.32 14.09 -0.28
N ALA A 125 -8.40 13.31 -0.32
CA ALA A 125 -9.76 13.76 -0.01
C ALA A 125 -10.57 12.64 0.67
N TRP A 126 -11.15 12.93 1.83
CA TRP A 126 -11.97 11.98 2.59
C TRP A 126 -12.91 12.71 3.55
N HIS A 127 -14.04 12.09 3.84
CA HIS A 127 -15.06 12.65 4.73
C HIS A 127 -14.76 12.40 6.21
N THR A 128 -14.08 11.30 6.52
CA THR A 128 -13.67 10.94 7.89
C THR A 128 -12.34 11.59 8.25
N VAL A 129 -12.16 11.93 9.53
CA VAL A 129 -10.95 12.62 10.03
C VAL A 129 -10.72 13.94 9.27
N GLY A 130 -11.82 14.61 8.91
CA GLY A 130 -11.79 15.90 8.22
C GLY A 130 -11.30 17.04 9.12
N ALA A 131 -10.84 18.14 8.51
CA ALA A 131 -10.44 19.32 9.27
C ALA A 131 -11.68 20.07 9.80
N PRO A 132 -11.86 20.28 11.12
CA PRO A 132 -13.09 20.86 11.66
C PRO A 132 -13.39 22.27 11.14
N TRP A 133 -12.35 23.04 10.78
CA TRP A 133 -12.48 24.39 10.23
C TRP A 133 -13.13 24.43 8.83
N LEU A 134 -13.32 23.29 8.17
CA LEU A 134 -14.09 23.20 6.92
C LEU A 134 -15.59 23.45 7.14
N LEU A 135 -16.10 23.20 8.36
CA LEU A 135 -17.52 23.34 8.67
C LEU A 135 -17.99 24.80 8.62
N ASP A 136 -17.08 25.75 8.82
CA ASP A 136 -17.35 27.18 8.78
C ASP A 136 -17.38 27.76 7.35
N LEU A 137 -17.02 26.97 6.34
CA LEU A 137 -16.90 27.40 4.94
C LEU A 137 -18.16 27.08 4.13
N SER A 138 -18.48 27.89 3.13
CA SER A 138 -19.47 27.52 2.10
C SER A 138 -18.98 26.34 1.25
N THR A 139 -19.89 25.72 0.50
CA THR A 139 -19.55 24.55 -0.33
C THR A 139 -18.56 24.90 -1.43
N ASP A 140 -18.65 26.11 -1.99
CA ASP A 140 -17.70 26.61 -2.98
C ASP A 140 -16.33 26.86 -2.37
N GLU A 141 -16.28 27.46 -1.18
CA GLU A 141 -15.02 27.63 -0.45
C GLU A 141 -14.37 26.28 -0.08
N ILE A 142 -15.15 25.26 0.28
CA ILE A 142 -14.65 23.90 0.52
C ILE A 142 -14.01 23.32 -0.74
N ALA A 143 -14.68 23.47 -1.90
CA ALA A 143 -14.15 23.01 -3.17
C ALA A 143 -12.81 23.68 -3.49
N ASP A 144 -12.72 25.00 -3.31
CA ASP A 144 -11.50 25.77 -3.57
C ASP A 144 -10.35 25.36 -2.64
N VAL A 145 -10.61 25.18 -1.34
CA VAL A 145 -9.56 24.74 -0.41
C VAL A 145 -9.15 23.28 -0.63
N GLN A 146 -10.06 22.41 -1.08
CA GLN A 146 -9.75 21.02 -1.41
C GLN A 146 -8.89 20.92 -2.68
N ASP A 147 -9.18 21.69 -3.73
CA ASP A 147 -8.31 21.79 -4.92
C ASP A 147 -6.92 22.32 -4.52
N ALA A 148 -6.87 23.44 -3.79
CA ALA A 148 -5.61 24.04 -3.36
C ALA A 148 -4.77 23.11 -2.46
N ARG A 149 -5.43 22.37 -1.56
CA ARG A 149 -4.80 21.34 -0.73
C ARG A 149 -4.15 20.25 -1.58
N ILE A 150 -4.90 19.70 -2.53
CA ILE A 150 -4.41 18.61 -3.39
C ILE A 150 -3.18 19.07 -4.18
N ARG A 151 -3.25 20.25 -4.78
CA ARG A 151 -2.11 20.81 -5.53
C ARG A 151 -0.90 21.01 -4.64
N ARG A 152 -1.08 21.53 -3.42
CA ARG A 152 0.00 21.70 -2.44
C ARG A 152 0.65 20.36 -2.10
N GLU A 153 -0.15 19.38 -1.67
CA GLU A 153 0.36 18.09 -1.19
C GLU A 153 1.00 17.27 -2.31
N VAL A 154 0.40 17.23 -3.49
CA VAL A 154 0.98 16.54 -4.65
C VAL A 154 2.27 17.21 -5.11
N ALA A 155 2.37 18.55 -5.05
CA ALA A 155 3.59 19.26 -5.42
C ALA A 155 4.71 19.09 -4.38
N ASP A 156 4.41 19.26 -3.09
CA ASP A 156 5.39 19.23 -2.00
C ASP A 156 6.06 17.84 -1.85
N PHE A 157 5.36 16.77 -2.27
CA PHE A 157 5.82 15.39 -2.14
C PHE A 157 6.23 14.74 -3.48
N ALA A 158 6.16 15.46 -4.61
CA ALA A 158 6.50 14.91 -5.92
C ALA A 158 7.93 14.33 -5.96
N GLY A 159 8.08 13.14 -6.54
CA GLY A 159 9.36 12.41 -6.60
C GLY A 159 9.71 11.64 -5.32
N VAL A 160 8.88 11.73 -4.27
CA VAL A 160 8.99 10.90 -3.06
C VAL A 160 7.69 10.12 -2.85
N VAL A 161 6.53 10.76 -3.02
CA VAL A 161 5.21 10.14 -2.99
C VAL A 161 4.54 10.36 -4.35
N ASP A 162 4.60 9.34 -5.19
CA ASP A 162 4.05 9.38 -6.56
C ASP A 162 2.87 8.41 -6.75
N THR A 163 2.35 7.83 -5.67
CA THR A 163 1.11 7.03 -5.68
C THR A 163 0.14 7.62 -4.67
N TRP A 164 -1.11 7.87 -5.07
CA TRP A 164 -2.08 8.55 -4.22
C TRP A 164 -3.44 7.88 -4.25
N ASP A 165 -4.00 7.60 -3.06
CA ASP A 165 -5.45 7.54 -2.91
C ASP A 165 -5.98 8.97 -3.01
N VAL A 166 -6.42 9.35 -4.20
CA VAL A 166 -6.84 10.73 -4.49
C VAL A 166 -8.09 11.08 -3.72
N ILE A 167 -9.03 10.15 -3.65
CA ILE A 167 -10.27 10.30 -2.90
C ILE A 167 -10.72 8.95 -2.37
N ASN A 168 -11.18 8.95 -1.13
CA ASN A 168 -11.52 7.73 -0.38
C ASN A 168 -13.03 7.66 -0.10
N GLU A 169 -13.62 6.46 -0.27
CA GLU A 169 -14.96 6.08 0.20
C GLU A 169 -16.09 6.94 -0.34
N VAL A 170 -16.04 7.24 -1.65
CA VAL A 170 -16.96 8.17 -2.29
C VAL A 170 -18.37 7.58 -2.44
N VAL A 171 -18.52 6.25 -2.40
CA VAL A 171 -19.84 5.61 -2.46
C VAL A 171 -20.72 6.13 -1.32
N ILE A 172 -20.22 6.16 -0.08
CA ILE A 172 -20.99 6.64 1.06
C ILE A 172 -20.82 8.13 1.35
N MET A 173 -19.76 8.77 0.84
CA MET A 173 -19.40 10.15 1.16
C MET A 173 -20.55 11.16 1.18
N PRO A 174 -21.46 11.24 0.19
CA PRO A 174 -22.56 12.22 0.19
C PRO A 174 -23.61 12.01 1.29
N VAL A 175 -23.70 10.81 1.84
CA VAL A 175 -24.74 10.39 2.80
C VAL A 175 -24.16 9.97 4.15
N PHE A 176 -22.86 10.16 4.34
CA PHE A 176 -22.19 9.83 5.59
C PHE A 176 -22.65 10.75 6.72
N ASP A 177 -23.10 10.15 7.83
CA ASP A 177 -23.79 10.84 8.92
C ASP A 177 -23.16 10.61 10.31
N LYS A 178 -21.99 9.96 10.38
CA LYS A 178 -21.33 9.63 11.65
C LYS A 178 -20.65 10.84 12.32
N GLU A 179 -20.20 11.81 11.53
CA GLU A 179 -19.70 13.09 12.02
C GLU A 179 -19.95 14.25 11.03
N PRO A 180 -20.16 15.49 11.52
CA PRO A 180 -20.22 16.66 10.65
C PRO A 180 -18.90 16.82 9.90
N ASN A 181 -18.95 16.86 8.57
CA ASN A 181 -17.75 17.03 7.76
C ASN A 181 -18.06 17.81 6.47
N GLY A 182 -17.08 18.61 6.02
CA GLY A 182 -17.25 19.49 4.86
C GLY A 182 -17.31 18.74 3.52
N LEU A 183 -16.60 17.62 3.40
CA LEU A 183 -16.50 16.85 2.16
C LEU A 183 -17.81 16.11 1.83
N THR A 184 -18.54 15.62 2.83
CA THR A 184 -19.89 15.08 2.67
C THR A 184 -20.81 16.13 2.10
N ARG A 185 -20.81 17.36 2.64
CA ARG A 185 -21.63 18.45 2.09
C ARG A 185 -21.24 18.79 0.65
N LEU A 186 -19.95 18.86 0.34
CA LEU A 186 -19.46 19.05 -1.02
C LEU A 186 -19.98 17.97 -1.97
N ALA A 187 -19.83 16.69 -1.61
CA ALA A 187 -20.27 15.56 -2.42
C ALA A 187 -21.79 15.41 -2.50
N TRP A 188 -22.53 15.85 -1.48
CA TRP A 188 -23.99 15.93 -1.50
C TRP A 188 -24.50 16.99 -2.47
N GLU A 189 -23.97 18.21 -2.37
CA GLU A 189 -24.47 19.35 -3.17
C GLU A 189 -23.97 19.30 -4.62
N ARG A 190 -22.71 18.89 -4.86
CA ARG A 190 -22.14 18.81 -6.21
C ARG A 190 -22.26 17.43 -6.86
N GLY A 191 -22.47 16.38 -6.07
CA GLY A 191 -22.50 15.00 -6.54
C GLY A 191 -21.13 14.31 -6.51
N ARG A 192 -21.15 12.97 -6.51
CA ARG A 192 -19.93 12.13 -6.43
C ARG A 192 -18.94 12.39 -7.56
N ILE A 193 -19.39 12.31 -8.82
CA ILE A 193 -18.51 12.43 -9.99
C ILE A 193 -17.85 13.82 -10.08
N PRO A 194 -18.56 14.96 -9.89
CA PRO A 194 -17.91 16.27 -9.85
C PRO A 194 -16.88 16.42 -8.73
N THR A 195 -17.13 15.84 -7.54
CA THR A 195 -16.16 15.86 -6.44
C THR A 195 -14.92 15.01 -6.75
N ILE A 196 -15.10 13.82 -7.34
CA ILE A 196 -13.98 12.99 -7.83
C ILE A 196 -13.18 13.74 -8.89
N ARG A 197 -13.86 14.33 -9.89
CA ARG A 197 -13.21 15.11 -10.95
C ARG A 197 -12.36 16.23 -10.38
N LEU A 198 -12.89 17.01 -9.44
CA LEU A 198 -12.14 18.09 -8.79
C LEU A 198 -10.83 17.57 -8.22
N ALA A 199 -10.88 16.44 -7.50
CA ALA A 199 -9.69 15.90 -6.85
C ALA A 199 -8.67 15.32 -7.85
N PHE A 200 -9.15 14.55 -8.83
CA PHE A 200 -8.28 13.92 -9.85
C PHE A 200 -7.68 14.93 -10.82
N ASP A 201 -8.45 15.92 -11.28
CA ASP A 201 -7.94 16.95 -12.18
C ASP A 201 -6.86 17.78 -11.46
N ALA A 202 -7.06 18.13 -10.19
CA ALA A 202 -6.07 18.83 -9.38
C ALA A 202 -4.77 18.02 -9.22
N ALA A 203 -4.88 16.73 -8.89
CA ALA A 203 -3.73 15.84 -8.70
C ALA A 203 -2.96 15.63 -10.02
N ARG A 204 -3.65 15.24 -11.11
CA ARG A 204 -3.05 14.96 -12.41
C ARG A 204 -2.38 16.20 -13.03
N GLN A 205 -3.00 17.38 -12.90
CA GLN A 205 -2.40 18.63 -13.39
C GLN A 205 -1.13 19.01 -12.63
N THR A 206 -1.01 18.59 -11.37
CA THR A 206 0.13 18.92 -10.51
C THR A 206 1.30 17.95 -10.72
N ASN A 207 1.01 16.64 -10.77
CA ASN A 207 2.00 15.60 -11.06
C ASN A 207 1.48 14.66 -12.15
N PRO A 208 1.78 14.93 -13.43
CA PRO A 208 1.33 14.11 -14.55
C PRO A 208 1.85 12.67 -14.53
N SER A 209 2.94 12.39 -13.80
CA SER A 209 3.53 11.05 -13.67
C SER A 209 3.04 10.25 -12.47
N ALA A 210 2.25 10.85 -11.57
CA ALA A 210 1.74 10.13 -10.41
C ALA A 210 0.76 9.01 -10.81
N THR A 211 0.72 7.95 -10.03
CA THR A 211 -0.32 6.90 -10.06
C THR A 211 -1.47 7.32 -9.14
N LEU A 212 -2.66 7.51 -9.71
CA LEU A 212 -3.84 8.06 -9.06
C LEU A 212 -4.93 7.01 -8.89
N LEU A 213 -5.33 6.76 -7.65
CA LEU A 213 -6.29 5.73 -7.26
C LEU A 213 -7.59 6.33 -6.75
N LEU A 214 -8.70 5.70 -7.15
CA LEU A 214 -9.98 5.82 -6.46
C LEU A 214 -10.06 4.65 -5.47
N ASN A 215 -10.26 4.91 -4.18
CA ASN A 215 -10.23 3.90 -3.12
C ASN A 215 -11.58 3.81 -2.41
N ASP A 216 -12.08 2.60 -2.15
CA ASP A 216 -13.36 2.39 -1.45
C ASP A 216 -13.40 1.01 -0.76
N PHE A 217 -14.22 0.89 0.30
CA PHE A 217 -14.54 -0.38 0.95
C PHE A 217 -15.83 -1.01 0.44
N ASP A 218 -16.70 -0.24 -0.22
CA ASP A 218 -17.95 -0.75 -0.74
C ASP A 218 -17.67 -1.65 -1.96
N MET A 219 -17.74 -2.97 -1.75
CA MET A 219 -17.58 -3.96 -2.81
C MET A 219 -18.93 -4.34 -3.46
N SER A 220 -19.95 -3.51 -3.38
CA SER A 220 -21.24 -3.73 -4.05
C SER A 220 -21.25 -3.17 -5.48
N THR A 221 -22.38 -3.35 -6.17
CA THR A 221 -22.62 -2.75 -7.49
C THR A 221 -22.59 -1.22 -7.46
N ALA A 222 -22.78 -0.58 -6.30
CA ALA A 222 -22.69 0.87 -6.19
C ALA A 222 -21.30 1.40 -6.57
N TYR A 223 -20.23 0.69 -6.18
CA TYR A 223 -18.87 1.09 -6.55
C TYR A 223 -18.57 0.82 -8.02
N GLU A 224 -19.06 -0.29 -8.58
CA GLU A 224 -18.97 -0.58 -10.01
C GLU A 224 -19.61 0.55 -10.85
N CYS A 225 -20.84 0.93 -10.53
CA CYS A 225 -21.54 2.02 -11.22
C CYS A 225 -20.83 3.37 -11.03
N LEU A 226 -20.20 3.61 -9.88
CA LEU A 226 -19.41 4.81 -9.65
C LEU A 226 -18.18 4.84 -10.56
N ILE A 227 -17.42 3.76 -10.66
CA ILE A 227 -16.24 3.65 -11.53
C ILE A 227 -16.66 3.84 -12.99
N GLU A 228 -17.74 3.19 -13.44
CA GLU A 228 -18.30 3.38 -14.78
C GLU A 228 -18.60 4.85 -15.07
N GLY A 229 -19.36 5.51 -14.19
CA GLY A 229 -19.70 6.92 -14.36
C GLY A 229 -18.48 7.86 -14.34
N VAL A 230 -17.45 7.55 -13.55
CA VAL A 230 -16.19 8.31 -13.49
C VAL A 230 -15.41 8.18 -14.81
N LEU A 231 -15.30 6.96 -15.35
CA LEU A 231 -14.64 6.69 -16.63
C LEU A 231 -15.41 7.30 -17.80
N GLU A 232 -16.74 7.17 -17.83
CA GLU A 232 -17.60 7.79 -18.84
C GLU A 232 -17.53 9.32 -18.82
N ALA A 233 -17.37 9.91 -17.64
CA ALA A 233 -17.13 11.34 -17.52
C ALA A 233 -15.76 11.75 -18.09
N GLY A 234 -14.82 10.82 -18.27
CA GLY A 234 -13.46 11.09 -18.76
C GLY A 234 -12.48 11.50 -17.67
N VAL A 235 -12.72 11.11 -16.41
CA VAL A 235 -11.71 11.26 -15.35
C VAL A 235 -10.64 10.18 -15.51
N GLN A 236 -9.37 10.56 -15.42
CA GLN A 236 -8.24 9.65 -15.63
C GLN A 236 -7.84 8.97 -14.32
N LEU A 237 -8.24 7.71 -14.15
CA LEU A 237 -7.81 6.81 -13.08
C LEU A 237 -6.62 5.97 -13.59
N ASP A 238 -5.62 5.70 -12.73
CA ASP A 238 -4.55 4.75 -13.07
C ASP A 238 -4.74 3.39 -12.40
N ALA A 239 -5.42 3.35 -11.25
CA ALA A 239 -5.73 2.10 -10.56
C ALA A 239 -7.03 2.22 -9.74
N ILE A 240 -7.60 1.08 -9.39
CA ILE A 240 -8.76 0.96 -8.51
C ILE A 240 -8.29 0.37 -7.18
N GLY A 241 -8.53 1.10 -6.11
CA GLY A 241 -8.30 0.66 -4.73
C GLY A 241 -9.51 -0.09 -4.19
N LEU A 242 -9.25 -1.28 -3.64
CA LEU A 242 -10.23 -2.14 -3.00
C LEU A 242 -9.79 -2.37 -1.55
N GLN A 243 -10.46 -1.73 -0.60
CA GLN A 243 -10.23 -2.02 0.82
C GLN A 243 -10.82 -3.39 1.15
N SER A 244 -10.24 -4.09 2.13
CA SER A 244 -10.67 -5.43 2.52
C SER A 244 -10.51 -5.65 4.03
N HIS A 245 -11.06 -4.73 4.83
CA HIS A 245 -11.07 -4.85 6.28
C HIS A 245 -11.93 -6.04 6.72
N MET A 246 -11.32 -7.23 6.85
CA MET A 246 -12.00 -8.50 7.10
C MET A 246 -12.18 -8.76 8.60
N HIS A 247 -12.62 -7.75 9.35
CA HIS A 247 -12.83 -7.85 10.81
C HIS A 247 -13.95 -8.83 11.18
N GLN A 248 -14.90 -9.06 10.27
CA GLN A 248 -15.99 -10.03 10.44
C GLN A 248 -15.64 -11.44 9.91
N GLY A 249 -14.39 -11.64 9.50
CA GLY A 249 -13.90 -12.92 8.99
C GLY A 249 -13.37 -12.83 7.56
N TYR A 250 -12.45 -13.75 7.25
CA TYR A 250 -11.85 -13.88 5.93
C TYR A 250 -12.91 -14.14 4.85
N TRP A 251 -12.78 -13.46 3.71
CA TRP A 251 -13.72 -13.58 2.60
C TRP A 251 -13.71 -14.94 1.92
N GLY A 252 -12.61 -15.70 2.03
CA GLY A 252 -12.40 -16.90 1.23
C GLY A 252 -11.91 -16.57 -0.18
N GLU A 253 -11.27 -17.55 -0.81
CA GLU A 253 -10.69 -17.42 -2.14
C GLU A 253 -11.76 -17.16 -3.21
N GLU A 254 -12.90 -17.86 -3.13
CA GLU A 254 -13.99 -17.73 -4.12
C GLU A 254 -14.56 -16.31 -4.16
N LYS A 255 -14.92 -15.74 -3.00
CA LYS A 255 -15.43 -14.37 -2.91
C LYS A 255 -14.36 -13.37 -3.35
N THR A 256 -13.12 -13.56 -2.92
CA THR A 256 -12.00 -12.67 -3.29
C THR A 256 -11.79 -12.66 -4.80
N LEU A 257 -11.72 -13.83 -5.44
CA LEU A 257 -11.59 -13.94 -6.91
C LEU A 257 -12.78 -13.32 -7.64
N ALA A 258 -14.02 -13.57 -7.18
CA ALA A 258 -15.20 -12.97 -7.78
C ALA A 258 -15.19 -11.43 -7.72
N ILE A 259 -14.70 -10.85 -6.62
CA ILE A 259 -14.50 -9.39 -6.50
C ILE A 259 -13.43 -8.93 -7.49
N LEU A 260 -12.27 -9.58 -7.51
CA LEU A 260 -11.15 -9.23 -8.39
C LEU A 260 -11.53 -9.29 -9.87
N ASP A 261 -12.15 -10.38 -10.33
CA ASP A 261 -12.60 -10.56 -11.71
C ASP A 261 -13.58 -9.46 -12.14
N ARG A 262 -14.50 -9.11 -11.24
CA ARG A 262 -15.52 -8.11 -11.50
C ARG A 262 -14.93 -6.70 -11.64
N PHE A 263 -13.97 -6.31 -10.82
CA PHE A 263 -13.30 -5.00 -10.95
C PHE A 263 -12.24 -4.98 -12.05
N ALA A 264 -11.60 -6.12 -12.36
CA ALA A 264 -10.61 -6.23 -13.44
C ALA A 264 -11.21 -5.92 -14.82
N ARG A 265 -12.53 -6.05 -14.99
CA ARG A 265 -13.24 -5.71 -16.23
C ARG A 265 -13.04 -4.25 -16.67
N PHE A 266 -12.71 -3.35 -15.74
CA PHE A 266 -12.45 -1.95 -16.03
C PHE A 266 -11.10 -1.72 -16.73
N GLY A 267 -10.26 -2.76 -16.86
CA GLY A 267 -8.99 -2.69 -17.57
C GLY A 267 -7.91 -1.87 -16.85
N LEU A 268 -8.13 -1.54 -15.57
CA LEU A 268 -7.18 -0.83 -14.72
C LEU A 268 -6.53 -1.80 -13.71
N PRO A 269 -5.26 -1.59 -13.35
CA PRO A 269 -4.63 -2.22 -12.20
C PRO A 269 -5.50 -2.15 -10.93
N LEU A 270 -5.52 -3.23 -10.16
CA LEU A 270 -6.19 -3.32 -8.87
C LEU A 270 -5.16 -3.25 -7.75
N HIS A 271 -5.42 -2.41 -6.76
CA HIS A 271 -4.65 -2.35 -5.53
C HIS A 271 -5.56 -2.80 -4.39
N LEU A 272 -5.15 -3.83 -3.66
CA LEU A 272 -5.81 -4.18 -2.41
C LEU A 272 -5.17 -3.33 -1.32
N THR A 273 -5.88 -2.31 -0.92
CA THR A 273 -5.30 -1.14 -0.27
C THR A 273 -5.26 -1.25 1.25
N GLU A 274 -6.21 -1.99 1.84
CA GLU A 274 -6.41 -2.02 3.29
C GLU A 274 -6.89 -3.41 3.73
N THR A 275 -5.97 -4.38 3.76
CA THR A 275 -6.25 -5.73 4.27
C THR A 275 -6.01 -5.81 5.77
N THR A 276 -7.02 -6.26 6.53
CA THR A 276 -6.86 -6.70 7.92
C THR A 276 -7.49 -8.07 8.13
N LEU A 277 -6.78 -8.96 8.84
CA LEU A 277 -7.28 -10.26 9.28
C LEU A 277 -7.08 -10.36 10.79
N LEU A 278 -8.11 -10.77 11.53
CA LEU A 278 -8.04 -10.77 12.99
C LEU A 278 -7.43 -12.05 13.54
N SER A 279 -6.61 -11.87 14.57
CA SER A 279 -6.03 -12.94 15.38
C SER A 279 -6.73 -13.16 16.72
N GLY A 280 -7.86 -12.49 16.96
CA GLY A 280 -8.73 -12.67 18.13
C GLY A 280 -10.13 -13.11 17.73
N ASP A 281 -11.12 -12.76 18.53
CA ASP A 281 -12.53 -12.98 18.18
C ASP A 281 -12.91 -12.17 16.92
N LEU A 282 -13.74 -12.75 16.06
CA LEU A 282 -14.26 -12.03 14.91
C LEU A 282 -15.32 -11.02 15.34
N MET A 283 -15.36 -9.88 14.67
CA MET A 283 -16.42 -8.91 14.86
C MET A 283 -17.78 -9.54 14.47
N PRO A 284 -18.84 -9.35 15.28
CA PRO A 284 -20.15 -9.89 14.94
C PRO A 284 -20.69 -9.39 13.59
N PRO A 285 -21.34 -10.25 12.79
CA PRO A 285 -21.79 -9.89 11.44
C PRO A 285 -22.96 -8.89 11.40
N HIS A 286 -23.60 -8.61 12.55
CA HIS A 286 -24.68 -7.61 12.64
C HIS A 286 -24.18 -6.18 12.83
N ILE A 287 -22.87 -5.99 13.00
CA ILE A 287 -22.25 -4.67 13.02
C ILE A 287 -22.15 -4.18 11.57
N GLU A 288 -22.86 -3.11 11.24
CA GLU A 288 -22.87 -2.56 9.88
C GLU A 288 -21.68 -1.61 9.64
N ASP A 289 -21.40 -0.73 10.59
CA ASP A 289 -20.23 0.15 10.59
C ASP A 289 -19.19 -0.41 11.58
N LEU A 290 -18.00 -0.75 11.08
CA LEU A 290 -16.94 -1.34 11.90
C LEU A 290 -16.56 -0.42 13.09
N ASN A 291 -16.71 0.90 12.96
CA ASN A 291 -16.43 1.87 14.02
C ASN A 291 -17.42 1.81 15.20
N ASP A 292 -18.58 1.17 15.01
CA ASP A 292 -19.57 0.95 16.06
C ASP A 292 -19.18 -0.22 16.98
N HIS A 293 -18.22 -1.07 16.58
CA HIS A 293 -17.69 -2.13 17.42
C HIS A 293 -16.71 -1.59 18.47
N ARG A 294 -17.24 -1.21 19.63
CA ARG A 294 -16.46 -0.69 20.75
C ARG A 294 -16.44 -1.68 21.91
N VAL A 295 -15.33 -2.40 22.04
CA VAL A 295 -15.08 -3.31 23.16
C VAL A 295 -13.93 -2.80 24.02
N SER A 296 -13.94 -3.09 25.32
CA SER A 296 -12.90 -2.62 26.23
C SER A 296 -11.55 -3.32 26.04
N SER A 297 -11.56 -4.51 25.44
CA SER A 297 -10.38 -5.31 25.14
C SER A 297 -10.69 -6.26 23.99
N TRP A 298 -9.78 -6.35 23.02
CA TRP A 298 -9.90 -7.24 21.87
C TRP A 298 -8.56 -7.96 21.62
N PRO A 299 -8.17 -8.89 22.50
CA PRO A 299 -6.84 -9.51 22.44
C PRO A 299 -6.76 -10.58 21.35
N SER A 300 -5.54 -10.83 20.88
CA SER A 300 -5.23 -12.05 20.13
C SER A 300 -5.45 -13.30 20.98
N THR A 301 -5.77 -14.42 20.32
CA THR A 301 -5.83 -15.76 20.91
C THR A 301 -4.93 -16.69 20.13
N LEU A 302 -4.45 -17.78 20.75
CA LEU A 302 -3.58 -18.75 20.08
C LEU A 302 -4.24 -19.37 18.82
N GLU A 303 -5.53 -19.69 18.93
CA GLU A 303 -6.33 -20.19 17.81
C GLU A 303 -6.51 -19.12 16.73
N GLY A 304 -6.80 -17.88 17.13
CA GLY A 304 -6.97 -16.77 16.20
C GLY A 304 -5.69 -16.41 15.46
N GLU A 305 -4.53 -16.45 16.12
CA GLU A 305 -3.22 -16.26 15.48
C GLU A 305 -2.90 -17.34 14.45
N THR A 306 -3.24 -18.60 14.76
CA THR A 306 -3.10 -19.72 13.81
C THR A 306 -4.02 -19.50 12.61
N ARG A 307 -5.30 -19.18 12.85
CA ARG A 307 -6.28 -18.87 11.81
C ARG A 307 -5.83 -17.69 10.94
N GLN A 308 -5.35 -16.59 11.54
CA GLN A 308 -4.85 -15.41 10.84
C GLN A 308 -3.71 -15.79 9.90
N GLY A 309 -2.78 -16.64 10.32
CA GLY A 309 -1.68 -17.12 9.47
C GLY A 309 -2.15 -17.93 8.26
N ASP A 310 -3.06 -18.88 8.49
CA ASP A 310 -3.63 -19.71 7.42
C ASP A 310 -4.44 -18.88 6.41
N GLU A 311 -5.25 -17.93 6.90
CA GLU A 311 -6.06 -17.03 6.09
C GLU A 311 -5.18 -16.06 5.30
N LEU A 312 -4.12 -15.52 5.92
CA LEU A 312 -3.17 -14.63 5.27
C LEU A 312 -2.49 -15.32 4.09
N GLU A 313 -2.02 -16.55 4.28
CA GLU A 313 -1.37 -17.29 3.20
C GLU A 313 -2.30 -17.51 2.00
N ARG A 314 -3.54 -17.96 2.26
CA ARG A 314 -4.55 -18.17 1.20
C ARG A 314 -4.91 -16.86 0.50
N HIS A 315 -5.07 -15.79 1.27
CA HIS A 315 -5.36 -14.46 0.74
C HIS A 315 -4.26 -13.98 -0.19
N TYR A 316 -3.01 -13.90 0.28
CA TYR A 316 -1.89 -13.37 -0.52
C TYR A 316 -1.57 -14.21 -1.75
N ARG A 317 -1.72 -15.54 -1.68
CA ARG A 317 -1.63 -16.41 -2.89
C ARG A 317 -2.71 -16.08 -3.91
N THR A 318 -3.93 -15.83 -3.45
CA THR A 318 -5.05 -15.44 -4.31
C THR A 318 -4.78 -14.10 -4.99
N LEU A 319 -4.29 -13.11 -4.23
CA LEU A 319 -3.99 -11.78 -4.75
C LEU A 319 -2.87 -11.81 -5.78
N LEU A 320 -1.74 -12.44 -5.46
CA LEU A 320 -0.60 -12.54 -6.37
C LEU A 320 -0.96 -13.33 -7.65
N GLY A 321 -1.82 -14.34 -7.48
CA GLY A 321 -2.35 -15.19 -8.55
C GLY A 321 -3.19 -14.45 -9.58
N HIS A 322 -3.85 -13.37 -9.20
CA HIS A 322 -4.72 -12.62 -10.10
C HIS A 322 -3.92 -11.58 -10.91
N PRO A 323 -3.97 -11.58 -12.26
CA PRO A 323 -3.11 -10.73 -13.09
C PRO A 323 -3.39 -9.24 -12.97
N ALA A 324 -4.62 -8.84 -12.66
CA ALA A 324 -4.96 -7.43 -12.51
C ALA A 324 -4.44 -6.79 -11.21
N VAL A 325 -4.13 -7.58 -10.17
CA VAL A 325 -3.67 -7.03 -8.89
C VAL A 325 -2.22 -6.58 -9.03
N GLN A 326 -1.85 -5.37 -8.63
CA GLN A 326 -0.44 -4.92 -8.68
C GLN A 326 0.13 -4.60 -7.30
N ALA A 327 -0.75 -4.41 -6.31
CA ALA A 327 -0.37 -4.18 -4.94
C ALA A 327 -1.31 -4.90 -3.96
N ALA A 328 -0.74 -5.38 -2.86
CA ALA A 328 -1.47 -5.86 -1.70
C ALA A 328 -0.89 -5.20 -0.44
N THR A 329 -1.70 -4.41 0.26
CA THR A 329 -1.32 -3.62 1.42
C THR A 329 -2.01 -4.13 2.68
N TYR A 330 -1.22 -4.55 3.66
CA TYR A 330 -1.70 -4.96 4.98
C TYR A 330 -1.81 -3.75 5.92
N TRP A 331 -2.92 -3.61 6.63
CA TRP A 331 -3.23 -2.40 7.39
C TRP A 331 -2.83 -2.51 8.86
N GLY A 332 -1.51 -2.53 9.11
CA GLY A 332 -0.92 -2.50 10.45
C GLY A 332 0.11 -3.62 10.67
N ILE A 333 1.31 -3.27 11.10
CA ILE A 333 2.36 -4.24 11.42
C ILE A 333 2.16 -4.86 12.81
N THR A 334 1.66 -4.10 13.78
CA THR A 334 1.53 -4.50 15.19
C THR A 334 0.10 -4.37 15.69
N ASP A 335 -0.26 -5.14 16.73
CA ASP A 335 -1.51 -4.92 17.47
C ASP A 335 -1.48 -3.64 18.31
N GLU A 336 -0.29 -3.15 18.65
CA GLU A 336 -0.13 -1.92 19.43
C GLU A 336 -0.66 -0.72 18.64
N GLY A 337 -1.76 -0.12 19.09
CA GLY A 337 -2.37 1.03 18.40
C GLY A 337 -3.04 0.67 17.07
N ALA A 338 -3.30 -0.61 16.81
CA ALA A 338 -4.06 -1.04 15.63
C ALA A 338 -5.45 -0.39 15.59
N TRP A 339 -5.96 -0.14 14.38
CA TRP A 339 -7.26 0.49 14.19
C TRP A 339 -8.37 -0.28 14.94
N LEU A 340 -9.25 0.47 15.62
CA LEU A 340 -10.30 -0.05 16.52
C LEU A 340 -9.79 -0.86 17.74
N GLY A 341 -8.48 -0.86 18.00
CA GLY A 341 -7.86 -1.77 18.97
C GLY A 341 -7.95 -3.23 18.54
N ALA A 342 -8.13 -3.48 17.25
CA ALA A 342 -8.31 -4.82 16.71
C ALA A 342 -7.01 -5.63 16.77
N PRO A 343 -7.06 -6.94 17.05
CA PRO A 343 -5.89 -7.81 17.05
C PRO A 343 -5.50 -8.20 15.62
N ALA A 344 -5.29 -7.21 14.76
CA ALA A 344 -5.08 -7.38 13.32
C ALA A 344 -3.60 -7.35 12.93
N GLY A 345 -2.70 -6.94 13.82
CA GLY A 345 -1.26 -6.84 13.53
C GLY A 345 -0.63 -8.19 13.19
N LEU A 346 0.50 -8.13 12.49
CA LEU A 346 1.36 -9.29 12.20
C LEU A 346 2.36 -9.58 13.33
N VAL A 347 2.61 -8.59 14.18
CA VAL A 347 3.48 -8.63 15.34
C VAL A 347 2.65 -8.34 16.60
N ARG A 348 2.92 -9.05 17.69
CA ARG A 348 2.25 -8.83 18.97
C ARG A 348 2.72 -7.51 19.61
N VAL A 349 1.98 -7.04 20.60
CA VAL A 349 2.34 -5.83 21.39
C VAL A 349 3.73 -5.92 22.03
N ASP A 350 4.19 -7.13 22.38
CA ASP A 350 5.54 -7.34 22.95
C ASP A 350 6.68 -7.37 21.90
N GLY A 351 6.36 -7.14 20.63
CA GLY A 351 7.31 -7.14 19.52
C GLY A 351 7.61 -8.52 18.94
N THR A 352 6.99 -9.60 19.43
CA THR A 352 7.21 -10.95 18.88
C THR A 352 6.35 -11.20 17.62
N PRO A 353 6.91 -11.77 16.54
CA PRO A 353 6.15 -12.12 15.34
C PRO A 353 5.04 -13.14 15.63
N LYS A 354 3.89 -12.97 14.97
CA LYS A 354 2.80 -13.97 14.94
C LYS A 354 3.01 -14.96 13.78
N PRO A 355 2.32 -16.12 13.78
CA PRO A 355 2.30 -17.03 12.64
C PRO A 355 1.95 -16.35 11.30
N ALA A 356 1.13 -15.29 11.33
CA ALA A 356 0.81 -14.50 10.14
C ALA A 356 2.00 -13.75 9.55
N TYR A 357 2.88 -13.19 10.38
CA TYR A 357 4.14 -12.59 9.92
C TYR A 357 5.03 -13.65 9.25
N ASP A 358 5.23 -14.79 9.93
CA ASP A 358 6.09 -15.86 9.44
C ASP A 358 5.56 -16.46 8.12
N ALA A 359 4.24 -16.60 8.00
CA ALA A 359 3.58 -17.03 6.77
C ALA A 359 3.84 -16.03 5.62
N LEU A 360 3.61 -14.73 5.84
CA LEU A 360 3.83 -13.72 4.82
C LEU A 360 5.31 -13.64 4.41
N ARG A 361 6.21 -13.64 5.39
CA ARG A 361 7.65 -13.59 5.18
C ARG A 361 8.11 -14.78 4.33
N ARG A 362 7.71 -16.01 4.68
CA ARG A 362 8.03 -17.20 3.88
C ARG A 362 7.56 -17.07 2.44
N LEU A 363 6.34 -16.57 2.22
CA LEU A 363 5.84 -16.36 0.86
C LEU A 363 6.73 -15.36 0.10
N VAL A 364 6.99 -14.19 0.69
CA VAL A 364 7.67 -13.07 0.01
C VAL A 364 9.17 -13.28 -0.15
N LYS A 365 9.84 -13.89 0.84
CA LYS A 365 11.31 -13.99 0.93
C LYS A 365 11.87 -15.39 0.69
N ASP A 366 11.04 -16.42 0.70
CA ASP A 366 11.49 -17.79 0.43
C ASP A 366 10.83 -18.35 -0.85
N GLU A 367 9.49 -18.38 -0.93
CA GLU A 367 8.80 -18.99 -2.07
C GLU A 367 8.76 -18.14 -3.34
N TRP A 368 8.63 -16.83 -3.18
CA TRP A 368 8.52 -15.89 -4.30
C TRP A 368 9.83 -15.15 -4.56
N TRP A 369 10.94 -15.63 -4.01
CA TRP A 369 12.22 -14.92 -4.03
C TRP A 369 13.31 -15.77 -4.64
N LEU A 370 14.22 -15.14 -5.39
CA LEU A 370 15.50 -15.76 -5.72
C LEU A 370 16.54 -15.38 -4.67
N ALA A 371 16.83 -16.32 -3.76
CA ALA A 371 17.95 -16.21 -2.84
C ALA A 371 19.29 -16.09 -3.59
N PRO A 372 20.33 -15.50 -2.98
CA PRO A 372 21.67 -15.41 -3.58
C PRO A 372 22.13 -16.77 -4.10
N THR A 373 22.27 -16.88 -5.41
CA THR A 373 22.56 -18.12 -6.12
C THR A 373 23.84 -17.96 -6.92
N THR A 374 24.82 -18.82 -6.64
CA THR A 374 26.06 -18.87 -7.44
C THR A 374 25.78 -19.58 -8.76
N LEU A 375 25.98 -18.85 -9.86
CA LEU A 375 25.86 -19.35 -11.21
C LEU A 375 27.20 -19.17 -11.94
N ARG A 376 27.44 -19.99 -12.96
CA ARG A 376 28.66 -19.90 -13.75
C ARG A 376 28.36 -19.33 -15.12
N THR A 377 29.05 -18.26 -15.50
CA THR A 377 28.91 -17.67 -16.84
C THR A 377 29.49 -18.60 -17.91
N SER A 378 28.94 -18.53 -19.12
CA SER A 378 29.49 -19.22 -20.29
C SER A 378 30.80 -18.56 -20.78
N SER A 379 31.41 -19.12 -21.82
CA SER A 379 32.54 -18.50 -22.52
C SER A 379 32.23 -17.11 -23.10
N ASP A 380 30.94 -16.83 -23.35
CA ASP A 380 30.46 -15.53 -23.84
C ASP A 380 30.00 -14.62 -22.69
N GLY A 381 30.30 -14.97 -21.44
CA GLY A 381 29.90 -14.21 -20.26
C GLY A 381 28.41 -14.26 -19.95
N ARG A 382 27.67 -15.24 -20.48
CA ARG A 382 26.20 -15.31 -20.36
C ARG A 382 25.76 -16.26 -19.25
N VAL A 383 24.69 -15.90 -18.55
CA VAL A 383 24.06 -16.73 -17.51
C VAL A 383 22.53 -16.65 -17.59
N PRO A 384 21.80 -17.78 -17.58
CA PRO A 384 20.35 -17.76 -17.52
C PRO A 384 19.87 -17.41 -16.11
N VAL A 385 18.87 -16.53 -16.01
CA VAL A 385 18.23 -16.12 -14.76
C VAL A 385 16.72 -16.26 -14.94
N SER A 386 16.07 -16.98 -14.03
CA SER A 386 14.62 -17.15 -13.97
C SER A 386 14.13 -16.75 -12.59
N GLY A 387 13.10 -15.91 -12.51
CA GLY A 387 12.67 -15.36 -11.24
C GLY A 387 11.35 -14.60 -11.30
N PHE A 388 10.94 -14.06 -10.16
CA PHE A 388 9.82 -13.13 -10.09
C PHE A 388 10.22 -11.77 -10.68
N LEU A 389 9.25 -11.04 -11.25
CA LEU A 389 9.53 -9.70 -11.77
C LEU A 389 10.05 -8.79 -10.66
N GLY A 390 11.08 -8.00 -10.95
CA GLY A 390 11.69 -7.11 -9.97
C GLY A 390 13.12 -6.72 -10.29
N THR A 391 13.80 -6.15 -9.30
CA THR A 391 15.21 -5.77 -9.42
C THR A 391 16.09 -6.87 -8.85
N TYR A 392 17.19 -7.13 -9.52
CA TYR A 392 18.18 -8.14 -9.20
C TYR A 392 19.57 -7.50 -9.13
N SER A 393 20.54 -8.22 -8.59
CA SER A 393 21.95 -7.91 -8.72
C SER A 393 22.72 -9.10 -9.26
N VAL A 394 23.78 -8.82 -10.00
CA VAL A 394 24.81 -9.81 -10.38
C VAL A 394 26.17 -9.28 -9.94
N ALA A 395 26.82 -10.03 -9.04
CA ALA A 395 28.05 -9.58 -8.36
C ALA A 395 27.94 -8.16 -7.77
N GLY A 396 26.77 -7.82 -7.22
CA GLY A 396 26.48 -6.51 -6.63
C GLY A 396 26.09 -5.41 -7.61
N THR A 397 26.14 -5.64 -8.93
CA THR A 397 25.67 -4.66 -9.93
C THR A 397 24.19 -4.88 -10.24
N PRO A 398 23.32 -3.87 -10.13
CA PRO A 398 21.88 -4.05 -10.29
C PRO A 398 21.44 -4.21 -11.75
N PHE A 399 20.35 -4.94 -11.96
CA PHE A 399 19.61 -5.03 -13.22
C PHE A 399 18.12 -5.31 -12.97
N GLU A 400 17.29 -5.15 -14.01
CA GLU A 400 15.85 -5.39 -13.91
C GLU A 400 15.45 -6.64 -14.69
N LEU A 401 14.59 -7.45 -14.08
CA LEU A 401 13.90 -8.58 -14.71
C LEU A 401 12.43 -8.21 -14.88
N ALA A 402 12.08 -7.60 -16.02
CA ALA A 402 10.74 -7.09 -16.30
C ALA A 402 9.93 -7.94 -17.31
N HIS A 403 10.63 -8.69 -18.17
CA HIS A 403 10.05 -9.52 -19.22
C HIS A 403 11.09 -10.55 -19.70
N ASP A 404 10.64 -11.57 -20.43
CA ASP A 404 11.54 -12.54 -21.05
C ASP A 404 12.48 -11.84 -22.04
N GLY A 405 13.77 -12.13 -21.99
CA GLY A 405 14.71 -11.48 -22.93
C GLY A 405 16.18 -11.57 -22.59
N GLU A 406 16.92 -10.55 -22.97
CA GLU A 406 18.36 -10.43 -22.75
C GLU A 406 18.67 -9.14 -22.00
N VAL A 407 19.60 -9.22 -21.05
CA VAL A 407 20.07 -8.08 -20.25
C VAL A 407 21.58 -8.05 -20.31
N VAL A 408 22.18 -6.86 -20.44
CA VAL A 408 23.63 -6.68 -20.39
C VAL A 408 23.99 -5.90 -19.13
N VAL A 409 24.84 -6.47 -18.29
CA VAL A 409 25.31 -5.85 -17.06
C VAL A 409 26.82 -5.70 -17.13
N ARG A 410 27.33 -4.51 -16.81
CA ARG A 410 28.76 -4.23 -16.71
C ARG A 410 29.12 -4.04 -15.25
N LEU A 411 30.02 -4.87 -14.73
CA LEU A 411 30.49 -4.77 -13.36
C LEU A 411 31.31 -3.49 -13.15
N GLU A 412 31.04 -2.80 -12.04
CA GLU A 412 31.90 -1.73 -11.56
C GLU A 412 33.17 -2.33 -10.93
N GLY A 413 34.34 -1.75 -11.24
CA GLY A 413 35.66 -2.31 -10.89
C GLY A 413 36.17 -1.94 -9.51
#